data_AF-A0AAD5V7R9-F1
#
_entry.id   AF-A0AAD5V7R9-F1
#
_cell.length_a   1.000
_cell.length_b   1.000
_cell.length_c   1.000
_cell.angle_alpha   90.00
_cell.angle_beta   90.00
_cell.angle_gamma   90.00
#
_symmetry.space_group_name_H-M   'P 1'
#
loop_
_entity.id
_entity.type
_entity.pdbx_description
1 polymer ?
#
loop_
_entity_poly.entity_id
_entity_poly.type
_entity_poly.pdbx_seq_one_letter_code
_entity_poly.pdbx_strand_id
1 'polypeptide(L)'
;MSEGEKVHTNNPLYTYRFGDIHKTLTDKDPSFFKVHIPPADFQAIFGVSFCWSKSWDRTYRFPPATRDSPKEQCDFLNKTLINGIPTNSGHHPVKWLRDCVAHLFTYKIGMEQFKGNMWDYFSNIRYFPKPGVGDEHQSDASYWPMPRAIQINIGGNGYMGNNDMAGFDRMFYLHQCNVDRIYAFWEYVYPEYWKGNGWTRRGSDGTTSPVDFKTISRNLTNKAHSVITEDTPLTPFRKSEAEYWTPRDVHGLQHDTVLYYTYPPISAGSITVRVDAPLHPPMQRKYIRTLQRHWGLKLDFPFCARPLVDAPIFHRDSANHVLMDGVLPSIDIPKEYQVFDKMKIFVILVSVPEKTYKGSFSIELISAVNPGVVVYRVSFLRRGGWSRCGACREREESNSGASGMMILDTDEIYELLAGAGLNTKDVEDEDVLHLIRTTFFARIVTPGGKALAEGHHQSSTMGSKKTLPESGIPKLAFYSASVAHYMGDDEDEDVQFCDWQPHTDILGKHWVDMRDW
;
A
#
# COMPACT_ATOMS: atom_id res chain seq x y z
N MET A 1 28.30 36.50 18.75
CA MET A 1 27.22 35.84 19.51
C MET A 1 27.87 34.79 20.38
N SER A 2 27.75 34.88 21.70
CA SER A 2 28.15 33.78 22.60
C SER A 2 27.25 32.59 22.27
N GLU A 3 27.83 31.41 22.05
CA GLU A 3 27.04 30.18 21.97
C GLU A 3 26.25 30.05 23.27
N GLY A 4 24.92 30.00 23.16
CA GLY A 4 24.05 29.82 24.32
C GLY A 4 24.36 28.51 25.05
N GLU A 5 24.10 28.48 26.36
CA GLU A 5 24.28 27.28 27.17
C GLU A 5 23.41 26.13 26.64
N LYS A 6 24.00 24.95 26.48
CA LYS A 6 23.27 23.74 26.05
C LYS A 6 22.58 23.11 27.26
N VAL A 7 21.25 23.06 27.23
CA VAL A 7 20.44 22.42 28.27
C VAL A 7 19.85 21.11 27.74
N HIS A 8 19.96 20.04 28.52
CA HIS A 8 19.34 18.76 28.21
C HIS A 8 17.89 18.72 28.70
N THR A 9 16.94 18.54 27.77
CA THR A 9 15.51 18.41 28.06
C THR A 9 14.96 17.08 27.54
N ASN A 10 13.82 16.65 28.09
CA ASN A 10 13.09 15.50 27.55
C ASN A 10 12.69 15.76 26.08
N ASN A 11 12.92 14.78 25.21
CA ASN A 11 12.55 14.88 23.80
C ASN A 11 11.01 14.71 23.63
N PRO A 12 10.27 15.76 23.27
CA PRO A 12 8.81 15.66 23.14
C PRO A 12 8.37 14.81 21.94
N LEU A 13 9.26 14.54 20.97
CA LEU A 13 8.98 13.68 19.82
C LEU A 13 9.08 12.18 20.16
N TYR A 14 9.72 11.84 21.28
CA TYR A 14 9.93 10.45 21.65
C TYR A 14 8.60 9.75 21.98
N THR A 15 7.73 10.40 22.75
CA THR A 15 6.46 9.84 23.21
C THR A 15 5.52 10.95 23.64
N TYR A 16 4.21 10.72 23.56
CA TYR A 16 3.23 11.52 24.28
C TYR A 16 2.94 10.86 25.63
N ARG A 17 3.05 11.60 26.73
CA ARG A 17 2.67 11.14 28.08
C ARG A 17 1.30 11.71 28.42
N PHE A 18 0.40 10.84 28.82
CA PHE A 18 -0.93 11.22 29.27
C PHE A 18 -0.85 11.68 30.73
N GLY A 19 -1.35 12.88 31.04
CA GLY A 19 -1.49 13.34 32.43
C GLY A 19 -2.59 12.60 33.19
N ASP A 20 -2.76 12.89 34.48
CA ASP A 20 -3.79 12.28 35.34
C ASP A 20 -5.23 12.42 34.81
N ILE A 21 -5.45 13.43 33.96
CA ILE A 21 -6.68 13.68 33.20
C ILE A 21 -7.10 12.47 32.35
N HIS A 22 -6.17 11.63 31.90
CA HIS A 22 -6.49 10.43 31.14
C HIS A 22 -7.18 9.36 32.01
N LYS A 23 -6.87 9.29 33.31
CA LYS A 23 -7.58 8.42 34.26
C LYS A 23 -8.94 9.02 34.65
N THR A 24 -9.01 10.34 34.83
CA THR A 24 -10.24 11.02 35.27
C THR A 24 -11.27 11.24 34.15
N LEU A 25 -10.85 11.40 32.89
CA LEU A 25 -11.78 11.47 31.74
C LEU A 25 -12.42 10.11 31.43
N THR A 26 -11.69 9.00 31.61
CA THR A 26 -12.31 7.66 31.54
C THR A 26 -13.42 7.46 32.58
N ASP A 27 -13.34 8.15 33.72
CA ASP A 27 -14.29 8.03 34.83
C ASP A 27 -15.44 9.04 34.75
N LYS A 28 -15.20 10.27 34.24
CA LYS A 28 -16.21 11.36 34.19
C LYS A 28 -16.95 11.49 32.86
N ASP A 29 -16.31 11.14 31.75
CA ASP A 29 -16.95 11.07 30.44
C ASP A 29 -16.47 9.80 29.71
N PRO A 30 -17.15 8.65 29.93
CA PRO A 30 -16.78 7.40 29.28
C PRO A 30 -16.80 7.48 27.75
N SER A 31 -17.36 8.54 27.14
CA SER A 31 -17.33 8.75 25.68
C SER A 31 -15.97 9.17 25.12
N PHE A 32 -15.12 9.84 25.92
CA PHE A 32 -13.79 10.32 25.50
C PHE A 32 -12.84 9.16 25.15
N PHE A 33 -13.04 8.00 25.80
CA PHE A 33 -12.35 6.74 25.54
C PHE A 33 -13.33 5.57 25.52
N LYS A 34 -14.34 5.62 24.64
CA LYS A 34 -15.17 4.45 24.27
C LYS A 34 -14.39 3.36 23.51
N VAL A 35 -13.13 3.11 23.87
CA VAL A 35 -12.51 1.81 23.62
C VAL A 35 -13.10 0.88 24.67
N HIS A 36 -14.22 0.23 24.32
CA HIS A 36 -14.69 -0.91 25.08
C HIS A 36 -13.56 -1.94 25.15
N ILE A 37 -13.26 -2.39 26.37
CA ILE A 37 -12.56 -3.65 26.56
C ILE A 37 -13.48 -4.69 25.88
N PRO A 38 -13.01 -5.45 24.88
CA PRO A 38 -13.84 -6.46 24.25
C PRO A 38 -14.41 -7.39 25.33
N PRO A 39 -15.69 -7.79 25.23
CA PRO A 39 -16.24 -8.89 26.03
C PRO A 39 -15.31 -10.12 25.96
N ALA A 40 -15.25 -10.93 27.02
CA ALA A 40 -14.36 -12.09 27.10
C ALA A 40 -14.55 -13.06 25.92
N ASP A 41 -15.77 -13.15 25.42
CA ASP A 41 -16.24 -13.87 24.25
C ASP A 41 -15.72 -13.32 22.91
N PHE A 42 -15.30 -12.05 22.84
CA PHE A 42 -14.65 -11.45 21.65
C PHE A 42 -13.14 -11.67 21.62
N GLN A 43 -12.52 -12.05 22.75
CA GLN A 43 -11.15 -12.57 22.77
C GLN A 43 -11.04 -13.88 21.97
N ALA A 44 -12.15 -14.57 21.69
CA ALA A 44 -12.14 -15.85 20.99
C ALA A 44 -11.86 -15.76 19.48
N ILE A 45 -12.12 -14.63 18.80
CA ILE A 45 -11.93 -14.53 17.32
C ILE A 45 -10.55 -13.97 16.94
N PHE A 46 -9.96 -13.12 17.79
CA PHE A 46 -8.63 -12.51 17.56
C PHE A 46 -7.60 -12.72 18.68
N GLY A 47 -7.98 -13.21 19.85
CA GLY A 47 -7.05 -13.63 20.91
C GLY A 47 -6.14 -12.55 21.50
N VAL A 48 -6.29 -11.26 21.15
CA VAL A 48 -5.39 -10.22 21.65
C VAL A 48 -6.10 -8.86 21.68
N SER A 49 -6.12 -8.25 22.87
CA SER A 49 -6.37 -6.82 23.02
C SER A 49 -5.18 -6.05 22.46
N PHE A 50 -5.42 -5.10 21.57
CA PHE A 50 -4.37 -4.26 20.98
C PHE A 50 -4.52 -2.82 21.49
N CYS A 51 -3.40 -2.21 21.88
CA CYS A 51 -3.31 -0.88 22.48
C CYS A 51 -4.13 -0.74 23.78
N TRP A 52 -3.54 -1.09 24.94
CA TRP A 52 -4.14 -0.89 26.27
C TRP A 52 -4.11 0.58 26.69
N SER A 53 -4.71 1.45 25.88
CA SER A 53 -4.65 2.90 26.05
C SER A 53 -5.08 3.37 27.43
N LYS A 54 -6.05 2.68 28.07
CA LYS A 54 -6.51 2.97 29.44
C LYS A 54 -5.47 2.71 30.53
N SER A 55 -4.61 1.71 30.32
CA SER A 55 -3.61 1.28 31.30
C SER A 55 -2.24 1.90 31.06
N TRP A 56 -1.97 2.30 29.83
CA TRP A 56 -0.71 2.88 29.42
C TRP A 56 -0.68 4.39 29.70
N ASP A 57 0.37 4.83 30.39
CA ASP A 57 0.60 6.22 30.77
C ASP A 57 1.17 7.09 29.63
N ARG A 58 1.57 6.45 28.53
CA ARG A 58 2.18 7.09 27.37
C ARG A 58 1.98 6.27 26.11
N THR A 59 2.34 6.84 24.98
CA THR A 59 2.38 6.12 23.69
C THR A 59 3.53 5.13 23.63
N TYR A 60 3.30 3.94 23.08
CA TYR A 60 4.30 2.89 22.89
C TYR A 60 4.37 2.46 21.41
N ARG A 61 5.59 2.23 20.92
CA ARG A 61 5.87 1.73 19.55
C ARG A 61 6.29 0.26 19.56
N PHE A 62 5.58 -0.53 18.77
CA PHE A 62 5.72 -1.98 18.66
C PHE A 62 5.86 -2.72 20.01
N PRO A 63 5.01 -2.44 21.02
CA PRO A 63 5.11 -3.14 22.29
C PRO A 63 4.68 -4.61 22.16
N PRO A 64 5.19 -5.50 23.02
CA PRO A 64 4.60 -6.83 23.20
C PRO A 64 3.11 -6.73 23.53
N ALA A 65 2.38 -7.82 23.33
CA ALA A 65 0.98 -7.91 23.71
C ALA A 65 0.80 -8.05 25.24
N THR A 66 1.24 -7.04 26.00
CA THR A 66 1.09 -6.98 27.46
C THR A 66 0.41 -5.68 27.90
N ARG A 67 -0.52 -5.81 28.85
CA ARG A 67 -1.13 -4.66 29.55
C ARG A 67 -0.13 -4.00 30.47
N ASP A 68 0.56 -4.80 31.26
CA ASP A 68 1.36 -4.34 32.39
C ASP A 68 2.83 -4.20 31.97
N SER A 69 3.43 -3.05 32.30
CA SER A 69 4.82 -2.71 31.98
C SER A 69 5.22 -2.92 30.50
N PRO A 70 4.48 -2.35 29.53
CA PRO A 70 4.87 -2.42 28.12
C PRO A 70 6.25 -1.81 27.91
N LYS A 71 7.03 -2.41 27.00
CA LYS A 71 8.32 -1.89 26.54
C LYS A 71 8.27 -1.64 25.04
N GLU A 72 8.83 -0.52 24.62
CA GLU A 72 8.99 -0.21 23.20
C GLU A 72 10.11 -1.07 22.62
N GLN A 73 9.96 -1.44 21.35
CA GLN A 73 10.95 -2.27 20.65
C GLN A 73 11.65 -1.46 19.55
N CYS A 74 12.19 -0.29 19.91
CA CYS A 74 12.84 0.62 18.96
C CYS A 74 14.02 -0.02 18.21
N ASP A 75 14.82 -0.87 18.88
CA ASP A 75 15.94 -1.57 18.23
C ASP A 75 15.46 -2.57 17.18
N PHE A 76 14.38 -3.31 17.48
CA PHE A 76 13.75 -4.20 16.52
C PHE A 76 13.19 -3.41 15.33
N LEU A 77 12.51 -2.30 15.60
CA LEU A 77 11.99 -1.41 14.55
C LEU A 77 13.10 -0.85 13.68
N ASN A 78 14.19 -0.34 14.26
CA ASN A 78 15.33 0.18 13.50
C ASN A 78 15.97 -0.91 12.65
N LYS A 79 16.23 -2.10 13.22
CA LYS A 79 16.76 -3.24 12.46
C LYS A 79 15.84 -3.61 11.31
N THR A 80 14.54 -3.75 11.59
CA THR A 80 13.54 -4.13 10.58
C THR A 80 13.41 -3.09 9.49
N LEU A 81 13.33 -1.79 9.83
CA LEU A 81 13.09 -0.68 8.89
C LEU A 81 14.32 -0.26 8.09
N ILE A 82 15.52 -0.34 8.68
CA ILE A 82 16.77 0.11 8.04
C ILE A 82 17.46 -1.05 7.35
N ASN A 83 17.76 -2.11 8.11
CA ASN A 83 18.54 -3.23 7.60
C ASN A 83 17.66 -4.21 6.88
N GLY A 84 16.40 -4.37 7.31
CA GLY A 84 15.55 -5.44 6.83
C GLY A 84 15.42 -6.60 7.81
N ILE A 85 14.77 -7.67 7.35
CA ILE A 85 14.72 -8.92 8.12
C ILE A 85 15.97 -9.75 7.76
N PRO A 86 16.73 -10.25 8.76
CA PRO A 86 17.89 -11.10 8.51
C PRO A 86 17.50 -12.40 7.79
N THR A 87 18.27 -12.77 6.77
CA THR A 87 18.17 -14.01 5.99
C THR A 87 19.52 -14.72 5.94
N ASN A 88 19.54 -15.94 5.39
CA ASN A 88 20.79 -16.66 5.14
C ASN A 88 21.65 -16.01 4.03
N SER A 89 21.08 -15.12 3.20
CA SER A 89 21.75 -14.40 2.11
C SER A 89 22.09 -12.93 2.44
N GLY A 90 21.66 -12.39 3.59
CA GLY A 90 21.90 -11.00 3.97
C GLY A 90 20.76 -10.43 4.81
N HIS A 91 20.54 -9.12 4.78
CA HIS A 91 19.28 -8.54 5.25
C HIS A 91 18.49 -8.07 4.02
N HIS A 92 17.19 -8.40 3.87
CA HIS A 92 16.36 -7.77 2.84
C HIS A 92 15.85 -6.45 3.38
N PRO A 93 16.32 -5.29 2.89
CA PRO A 93 15.82 -4.00 3.37
C PRO A 93 14.30 -3.93 3.24
N VAL A 94 13.67 -2.98 3.93
CA VAL A 94 12.30 -2.55 3.60
C VAL A 94 12.28 -1.76 2.27
N LYS A 95 13.08 -2.24 1.29
CA LYS A 95 13.14 -1.79 -0.09
C LYS A 95 11.74 -1.83 -0.68
N TRP A 96 10.94 -2.85 -0.36
CA TRP A 96 9.55 -2.93 -0.82
C TRP A 96 8.70 -1.68 -0.47
N LEU A 97 8.87 -1.03 0.70
CA LEU A 97 8.13 0.21 1.00
C LEU A 97 8.57 1.36 0.09
N ARG A 98 9.87 1.46 -0.17
CA ARG A 98 10.44 2.46 -1.07
C ARG A 98 10.02 2.20 -2.51
N ASP A 99 10.05 0.95 -2.94
CA ASP A 99 9.61 0.50 -4.25
C ASP A 99 8.12 0.81 -4.46
N CYS A 100 7.26 0.53 -3.48
CA CYS A 100 5.86 0.91 -3.57
C CYS A 100 5.67 2.42 -3.78
N VAL A 101 6.51 3.27 -3.16
CA VAL A 101 6.47 4.72 -3.41
C VAL A 101 7.00 5.07 -4.80
N ALA A 102 8.07 4.41 -5.26
CA ALA A 102 8.62 4.64 -6.59
C ALA A 102 7.60 4.33 -7.70
N HIS A 103 6.77 3.32 -7.52
CA HIS A 103 5.73 2.93 -8.48
C HIS A 103 4.52 3.89 -8.51
N LEU A 104 4.35 4.76 -7.50
CA LEU A 104 3.39 5.88 -7.64
C LEU A 104 3.77 6.81 -8.80
N PHE A 105 5.03 6.76 -9.24
CA PHE A 105 5.54 7.53 -10.37
C PHE A 105 5.60 6.72 -11.66
N THR A 106 4.77 5.69 -11.84
CA THR A 106 4.64 4.93 -13.10
C THR A 106 3.25 5.03 -13.72
N TYR A 107 2.50 6.09 -13.39
CA TYR A 107 1.24 6.40 -14.07
C TYR A 107 1.55 6.88 -15.49
N LYS A 108 0.73 6.45 -16.45
CA LYS A 108 0.87 6.89 -17.85
C LYS A 108 0.53 8.37 -17.94
N ILE A 109 1.22 9.12 -18.80
CA ILE A 109 0.84 10.50 -19.20
C ILE A 109 -0.18 10.39 -20.36
N GLY A 110 -1.08 11.36 -20.52
CA GLY A 110 -2.05 11.36 -21.63
C GLY A 110 -3.34 10.59 -21.34
N MET A 111 -3.67 10.39 -20.06
CA MET A 111 -4.90 9.71 -19.61
C MET A 111 -5.89 10.69 -18.97
N GLU A 112 -5.93 11.94 -19.43
CA GLU A 112 -6.75 13.01 -18.86
C GLU A 112 -8.26 12.70 -18.92
N GLN A 113 -8.68 11.92 -19.92
CA GLN A 113 -10.04 11.39 -20.04
C GLN A 113 -10.45 10.48 -18.86
N PHE A 114 -9.46 9.91 -18.17
CA PHE A 114 -9.63 9.03 -17.01
C PHE A 114 -9.12 9.66 -15.71
N LYS A 115 -8.92 10.99 -15.65
CA LYS A 115 -8.33 11.67 -14.48
C LYS A 115 -8.96 11.31 -13.13
N GLY A 116 -10.28 11.20 -13.07
CA GLY A 116 -10.99 10.81 -11.84
C GLY A 116 -10.66 9.38 -11.44
N ASN A 117 -10.53 8.46 -12.40
CA ASN A 117 -10.11 7.08 -12.15
C ASN A 117 -8.66 7.05 -11.62
N MET A 118 -7.75 7.82 -12.23
CA MET A 118 -6.35 7.90 -11.79
C MET A 118 -6.25 8.41 -10.35
N TRP A 119 -7.02 9.45 -10.03
CA TRP A 119 -7.16 9.95 -8.66
C TRP A 119 -7.69 8.88 -7.70
N ASP A 120 -8.73 8.12 -8.08
CA ASP A 120 -9.31 7.08 -7.23
C ASP A 120 -8.27 6.01 -6.89
N TYR A 121 -7.50 5.55 -7.89
CA TYR A 121 -6.45 4.55 -7.71
C TYR A 121 -5.32 5.02 -6.79
N PHE A 122 -4.90 6.28 -6.94
CA PHE A 122 -3.84 6.84 -6.11
C PHE A 122 -4.30 7.11 -4.66
N SER A 123 -5.45 7.77 -4.52
CA SER A 123 -5.89 8.39 -3.26
C SER A 123 -6.38 7.40 -2.21
N ASN A 124 -6.77 6.17 -2.60
CA ASN A 124 -7.34 5.22 -1.67
C ASN A 124 -7.07 3.75 -2.02
N ILE A 125 -7.27 2.86 -1.04
CA ILE A 125 -7.08 1.41 -1.20
C ILE A 125 -8.38 0.67 -1.50
N ARG A 126 -9.50 1.39 -1.66
CA ARG A 126 -10.79 0.72 -1.73
C ARG A 126 -10.89 0.03 -3.07
N TYR A 127 -11.30 -1.22 -3.02
CA TYR A 127 -11.79 -1.92 -4.20
C TYR A 127 -13.28 -2.09 -4.04
N PHE A 128 -14.04 -1.63 -5.02
CA PHE A 128 -15.44 -1.99 -5.16
C PHE A 128 -15.50 -3.27 -6.00
N PRO A 129 -15.88 -4.43 -5.45
CA PRO A 129 -16.46 -5.49 -6.26
C PRO A 129 -17.73 -4.92 -6.86
N LYS A 130 -17.70 -4.58 -8.15
CA LYS A 130 -18.90 -4.12 -8.84
C LYS A 130 -19.76 -5.35 -9.14
N PRO A 131 -21.00 -5.45 -8.64
CA PRO A 131 -21.89 -6.48 -9.10
C PRO A 131 -22.25 -6.22 -10.57
N GLY A 132 -21.88 -7.16 -11.45
CA GLY A 132 -22.40 -7.33 -12.79
C GLY A 132 -22.12 -6.18 -13.76
N VAL A 133 -20.90 -6.11 -14.29
CA VAL A 133 -20.52 -5.70 -15.67
C VAL A 133 -19.09 -6.20 -15.82
N GLY A 134 -18.79 -6.93 -16.90
CA GLY A 134 -17.45 -7.46 -17.21
C GLY A 134 -16.36 -6.41 -16.96
N ASP A 135 -15.38 -6.78 -16.15
CA ASP A 135 -14.26 -5.97 -15.68
C ASP A 135 -13.23 -5.68 -16.81
N GLU A 136 -13.70 -5.45 -18.02
CA GLU A 136 -12.91 -5.53 -19.25
C GLU A 136 -12.01 -4.32 -19.52
N HIS A 137 -11.94 -3.33 -18.62
CA HIS A 137 -11.15 -2.12 -18.84
C HIS A 137 -10.55 -1.52 -17.56
N GLN A 138 -10.30 -2.34 -16.52
CA GLN A 138 -9.46 -1.92 -15.39
C GLN A 138 -7.96 -1.74 -15.79
N SER A 139 -7.64 -1.82 -17.09
CA SER A 139 -6.33 -2.06 -17.71
C SER A 139 -5.45 -0.86 -17.95
N ASP A 140 -6.08 0.30 -18.07
CA ASP A 140 -5.41 1.43 -18.70
C ASP A 140 -4.61 2.25 -17.68
N ALA A 141 -4.82 1.98 -16.40
CA ALA A 141 -4.17 2.63 -15.27
C ALA A 141 -3.27 1.67 -14.52
N SER A 142 -2.02 2.07 -14.40
CA SER A 142 -1.11 1.67 -13.33
C SER A 142 -1.80 1.82 -11.96
N TYR A 143 -2.29 0.72 -11.36
CA TYR A 143 -2.91 0.73 -10.02
C TYR A 143 -1.82 0.73 -8.94
N TRP A 144 -1.52 1.89 -8.36
CA TRP A 144 -0.52 2.01 -7.28
C TRP A 144 -1.12 2.77 -6.09
N PRO A 145 -1.75 2.09 -5.13
CA PRO A 145 -2.33 2.76 -3.98
C PRO A 145 -1.24 3.25 -3.03
N MET A 146 -1.47 4.41 -2.39
CA MET A 146 -0.58 4.93 -1.36
C MET A 146 -0.28 3.90 -0.25
N PRO A 147 0.99 3.57 0.02
CA PRO A 147 1.35 2.56 1.02
C PRO A 147 0.94 2.98 2.44
N ARG A 148 0.24 2.09 3.16
CA ARG A 148 -0.21 2.33 4.55
C ARG A 148 0.49 1.49 5.61
N ALA A 149 1.44 0.66 5.21
CA ALA A 149 2.03 -0.31 6.11
C ALA A 149 2.89 0.32 7.22
N ILE A 150 3.37 1.56 7.07
CA ILE A 150 4.17 2.25 8.09
C ILE A 150 3.45 2.34 9.44
N GLN A 151 2.15 2.63 9.46
CA GLN A 151 1.38 2.75 10.70
C GLN A 151 1.39 1.44 11.52
N ILE A 152 1.14 0.31 10.85
CA ILE A 152 1.15 -1.01 11.47
C ILE A 152 2.59 -1.46 11.76
N ASN A 153 3.55 -1.19 10.87
CA ASN A 153 4.95 -1.57 11.04
C ASN A 153 5.60 -0.87 12.24
N ILE A 154 5.34 0.42 12.45
CA ILE A 154 5.85 1.17 13.62
C ILE A 154 5.01 0.88 14.86
N GLY A 155 3.69 0.84 14.70
CA GLY A 155 2.78 0.73 15.81
C GLY A 155 2.77 -0.64 16.44
N GLY A 156 2.70 -1.70 15.63
CA GLY A 156 2.37 -3.04 16.10
C GLY A 156 1.12 -3.02 16.98
N ASN A 157 1.23 -3.55 18.21
CA ASN A 157 0.17 -3.49 19.22
C ASN A 157 0.00 -2.12 19.90
N GLY A 158 0.78 -1.13 19.48
CA GLY A 158 0.86 0.23 20.02
C GLY A 158 -0.11 1.21 19.37
N TYR A 159 0.06 2.50 19.68
CA TYR A 159 -0.87 3.56 19.30
C TYR A 159 -0.90 3.77 17.79
N MET A 160 0.26 3.82 17.11
CA MET A 160 0.35 4.01 15.65
C MET A 160 -0.38 2.93 14.84
N GLY A 161 -0.52 1.71 15.37
CA GLY A 161 -1.17 0.57 14.70
C GLY A 161 -2.69 0.56 14.89
N ASN A 162 -3.21 1.47 15.71
CA ASN A 162 -4.63 1.61 16.00
C ASN A 162 -5.14 2.96 15.46
N ASN A 163 -6.05 2.89 14.48
CA ASN A 163 -6.57 4.08 13.80
C ASN A 163 -7.26 5.10 14.74
N ASP A 164 -7.83 4.66 15.87
CA ASP A 164 -8.48 5.54 16.83
C ASP A 164 -7.48 6.29 17.74
N MET A 165 -6.23 5.81 17.78
CA MET A 165 -5.22 6.23 18.75
C MET A 165 -3.92 6.73 18.11
N ALA A 166 -3.71 6.48 16.82
CA ALA A 166 -2.46 6.77 16.11
C ALA A 166 -2.05 8.25 16.25
N GLY A 167 -3.02 9.17 16.21
CA GLY A 167 -2.76 10.62 16.32
C GLY A 167 -2.13 11.06 17.64
N PHE A 168 -2.16 10.24 18.70
CA PHE A 168 -1.46 10.56 19.96
C PHE A 168 0.05 10.31 19.88
N ASP A 169 0.53 9.38 19.04
CA ASP A 169 1.96 9.19 18.85
C ASP A 169 2.51 10.32 17.98
N ARG A 170 3.57 10.98 18.44
CA ARG A 170 4.17 12.11 17.73
C ARG A 170 4.76 11.74 16.37
N MET A 171 5.12 10.48 16.16
CA MET A 171 5.55 9.98 14.84
C MET A 171 4.43 10.01 13.80
N PHE A 172 3.16 10.05 14.22
CA PHE A 172 2.02 10.19 13.31
C PHE A 172 2.18 11.40 12.40
N TYR A 173 2.52 12.55 12.98
CA TYR A 173 2.63 13.81 12.24
C TYR A 173 3.84 13.83 11.30
N LEU A 174 4.95 13.21 11.68
CA LEU A 174 6.12 13.07 10.80
C LEU A 174 5.82 12.12 9.63
N HIS A 175 5.10 11.03 9.90
CA HIS A 175 4.62 10.13 8.86
C HIS A 175 3.66 10.84 7.89
N GLN A 176 2.65 11.57 8.41
CA GLN A 176 1.70 12.31 7.58
C GLN A 176 2.37 13.46 6.81
N CYS A 177 3.39 14.11 7.38
CA CYS A 177 4.20 15.10 6.66
C CYS A 177 4.93 14.47 5.45
N ASN A 178 5.44 13.24 5.59
CA ASN A 178 6.04 12.54 4.45
C ASN A 178 4.99 12.00 3.46
N VAL A 179 3.78 11.64 3.92
CA VAL A 179 2.67 11.29 3.02
C VAL A 179 2.27 12.51 2.18
N ASP A 180 2.12 13.68 2.81
CA ASP A 180 1.86 14.94 2.11
C ASP A 180 3.01 15.33 1.16
N ARG A 181 4.27 15.08 1.55
CA ARG A 181 5.42 15.24 0.64
C ARG A 181 5.28 14.37 -0.61
N ILE A 182 5.04 13.07 -0.46
CA ILE A 182 4.88 12.15 -1.59
C ILE A 182 3.72 12.61 -2.48
N TYR A 183 2.61 13.00 -1.84
CA TYR A 183 1.43 13.50 -2.51
C TYR A 183 1.70 14.78 -3.31
N ALA A 184 2.41 15.77 -2.75
CA ALA A 184 2.79 17.00 -3.44
C ALA A 184 3.68 16.74 -4.67
N PHE A 185 4.62 15.79 -4.57
CA PHE A 185 5.44 15.38 -5.73
C PHE A 185 4.61 14.63 -6.78
N TRP A 186 3.64 13.81 -6.36
CA TRP A 186 2.76 13.10 -7.28
C TRP A 186 1.84 14.06 -8.05
N GLU A 187 1.15 14.97 -7.36
CA GLU A 187 0.32 16.00 -8.00
C GLU A 187 1.15 16.90 -8.93
N TYR A 188 2.38 17.24 -8.54
CA TYR A 188 3.25 18.07 -9.38
C TYR A 188 3.52 17.45 -10.76
N VAL A 189 3.77 16.13 -10.82
CA VAL A 189 4.07 15.46 -12.09
C VAL A 189 2.84 14.84 -12.77
N TYR A 190 1.69 14.80 -12.09
CA TYR A 190 0.39 14.38 -12.63
C TYR A 190 -0.72 15.41 -12.36
N PRO A 191 -0.57 16.68 -12.77
CA PRO A 191 -1.46 17.77 -12.35
C PRO A 191 -2.90 17.59 -12.84
N GLU A 192 -3.09 16.88 -13.94
CA GLU A 192 -4.43 16.62 -14.50
C GLU A 192 -5.19 15.52 -13.76
N TYR A 193 -4.51 14.67 -12.97
CA TYR A 193 -5.10 13.48 -12.33
C TYR A 193 -5.76 13.82 -11.00
N TRP A 194 -6.77 14.67 -11.12
CA TRP A 194 -7.54 15.18 -10.01
C TRP A 194 -8.97 14.62 -9.98
N LYS A 195 -9.52 14.50 -8.78
CA LYS A 195 -10.86 13.94 -8.55
C LYS A 195 -11.96 14.65 -9.35
N GLY A 196 -11.87 15.97 -9.51
CA GLY A 196 -12.99 16.80 -10.01
C GLY A 196 -14.33 16.40 -9.37
N ASN A 197 -15.31 16.06 -10.22
CA ASN A 197 -16.68 15.70 -9.80
C ASN A 197 -16.94 14.19 -9.72
N GLY A 198 -15.98 13.32 -10.06
CA GLY A 198 -16.24 11.89 -10.15
C GLY A 198 -15.24 11.14 -11.01
N TRP A 199 -15.56 9.88 -11.30
CA TRP A 199 -14.80 8.99 -12.18
C TRP A 199 -15.69 8.48 -13.30
N THR A 200 -15.12 7.78 -14.28
CA THR A 200 -15.86 7.27 -15.43
C THR A 200 -15.94 5.75 -15.42
N ARG A 201 -17.15 5.22 -15.64
CA ARG A 201 -17.42 3.79 -15.75
C ARG A 201 -17.75 3.44 -17.18
N ARG A 202 -17.04 2.45 -17.73
CA ARG A 202 -17.42 1.83 -19.00
C ARG A 202 -18.45 0.72 -18.76
N GLY A 203 -19.54 0.71 -19.52
CA GLY A 203 -20.54 -0.35 -19.57
C GLY A 203 -20.06 -1.51 -20.45
N SER A 204 -20.72 -2.67 -20.34
CA SER A 204 -20.45 -3.85 -21.19
C SER A 204 -20.74 -3.60 -22.68
N ASP A 205 -21.50 -2.55 -22.99
CA ASP A 205 -21.76 -2.07 -24.35
C ASP A 205 -20.65 -1.15 -24.89
N GLY A 206 -19.57 -0.97 -24.12
CA GLY A 206 -18.46 -0.08 -24.45
C GLY A 206 -18.73 1.40 -24.21
N THR A 207 -19.93 1.79 -23.77
CA THR A 207 -20.27 3.20 -23.47
C THR A 207 -19.64 3.65 -22.16
N THR A 208 -19.24 4.91 -22.06
CA THR A 208 -18.65 5.46 -20.83
C THR A 208 -19.63 6.44 -20.16
N SER A 209 -19.86 6.26 -18.86
CA SER A 209 -20.79 7.06 -18.06
C SER A 209 -20.09 7.64 -16.83
N PRO A 210 -20.39 8.90 -16.44
CA PRO A 210 -19.85 9.49 -15.22
C PRO A 210 -20.43 8.83 -13.96
N VAL A 211 -19.63 8.77 -12.90
CA VAL A 211 -20.01 8.25 -11.59
C VAL A 211 -19.45 9.15 -10.49
N ASP A 212 -20.30 9.56 -9.55
CA ASP A 212 -19.87 10.37 -8.41
C ASP A 212 -18.95 9.60 -7.46
N PHE A 213 -17.99 10.31 -6.87
CA PHE A 213 -17.35 9.83 -5.65
C PHE A 213 -18.34 9.86 -4.49
N LYS A 214 -18.50 8.74 -3.79
CA LYS A 214 -19.39 8.64 -2.63
C LYS A 214 -18.66 8.10 -1.40
N THR A 215 -18.98 8.61 -0.22
CA THR A 215 -18.58 7.95 1.02
C THR A 215 -19.22 6.57 1.07
N ILE A 216 -18.50 5.53 1.51
CA ILE A 216 -19.15 4.23 1.80
C ILE A 216 -19.80 4.29 3.18
N SER A 217 -19.21 5.08 4.06
CA SER A 217 -19.51 5.10 5.47
C SER A 217 -19.52 6.52 5.98
N ARG A 218 -20.31 6.77 7.00
CA ARG A 218 -20.36 8.05 7.69
C ARG A 218 -19.01 8.41 8.29
N ASN A 219 -18.74 9.70 8.41
CA ASN A 219 -17.67 10.21 9.27
C ASN A 219 -18.32 11.15 10.31
N LEU A 220 -17.55 12.06 10.90
CA LEU A 220 -18.08 13.00 11.90
C LEU A 220 -19.19 13.89 11.33
N THR A 221 -19.14 14.21 10.03
CA THR A 221 -19.97 15.25 9.40
C THR A 221 -20.78 14.74 8.21
N ASN A 222 -20.18 13.89 7.38
CA ASN A 222 -20.80 13.27 6.22
C ASN A 222 -21.55 12.00 6.61
N LYS A 223 -22.76 11.83 6.05
CA LYS A 223 -23.50 10.56 6.10
C LYS A 223 -22.84 9.53 5.17
N ALA A 224 -23.16 8.24 5.36
CA ALA A 224 -22.83 7.21 4.38
C ALA A 224 -23.46 7.54 3.02
N HIS A 225 -22.78 7.17 1.93
CA HIS A 225 -23.20 7.37 0.54
C HIS A 225 -23.39 8.83 0.11
N SER A 226 -22.85 9.79 0.86
CA SER A 226 -22.82 11.20 0.45
C SER A 226 -21.81 11.40 -0.67
N VAL A 227 -22.18 12.22 -1.65
CA VAL A 227 -21.30 12.63 -2.74
C VAL A 227 -20.16 13.48 -2.20
N ILE A 228 -18.94 13.24 -2.67
CA ILE A 228 -17.73 13.95 -2.27
C ILE A 228 -17.08 14.59 -3.50
N THR A 229 -17.16 15.91 -3.62
CA THR A 229 -16.51 16.71 -4.67
C THR A 229 -15.24 17.39 -4.16
N GLU A 230 -14.58 18.16 -5.02
CA GLU A 230 -13.48 19.05 -4.64
C GLU A 230 -13.89 20.21 -3.72
N ASP A 231 -15.19 20.48 -3.58
CA ASP A 231 -15.74 21.54 -2.72
C ASP A 231 -16.31 20.97 -1.41
N THR A 232 -16.15 19.67 -1.15
CA THR A 232 -16.66 19.06 0.08
C THR A 232 -15.89 19.57 1.30
N PRO A 233 -16.58 20.11 2.33
CA PRO A 233 -15.91 20.61 3.54
C PRO A 233 -15.03 19.56 4.22
N LEU A 234 -13.74 19.88 4.42
CA LEU A 234 -12.77 19.10 5.19
C LEU A 234 -12.90 19.42 6.68
N THR A 235 -14.05 19.11 7.25
CA THR A 235 -14.30 19.34 8.68
C THR A 235 -13.35 18.51 9.55
N PRO A 236 -12.87 19.03 10.70
CA PRO A 236 -13.23 20.31 11.30
C PRO A 236 -12.30 21.47 10.90
N PHE A 237 -11.48 21.35 9.84
CA PHE A 237 -10.46 22.33 9.49
C PHE A 237 -11.10 23.58 8.88
N ARG A 238 -10.94 24.72 9.55
CA ARG A 238 -11.50 26.01 9.14
C ARG A 238 -10.43 26.95 8.59
N LYS A 239 -10.79 27.71 7.55
CA LYS A 239 -9.99 28.84 7.03
C LYS A 239 -10.45 30.18 7.58
N SER A 240 -11.70 30.25 8.02
CA SER A 240 -12.28 31.41 8.72
C SER A 240 -13.34 30.94 9.71
N GLU A 241 -13.98 31.85 10.45
CA GLU A 241 -15.08 31.49 11.34
C GLU A 241 -16.26 30.82 10.62
N ALA A 242 -16.50 31.15 9.34
CA ALA A 242 -17.65 30.63 8.59
C ALA A 242 -17.29 29.51 7.61
N GLU A 243 -16.01 29.39 7.20
CA GLU A 243 -15.63 28.54 6.08
C GLU A 243 -14.67 27.43 6.48
N TYR A 244 -14.94 26.23 5.95
CA TYR A 244 -14.03 25.10 6.03
C TYR A 244 -13.06 25.10 4.86
N TRP A 245 -11.90 24.50 5.07
CA TRP A 245 -11.04 24.07 3.98
C TRP A 245 -11.77 23.04 3.11
N THR A 246 -11.47 23.03 1.82
CA THR A 246 -11.96 22.06 0.83
C THR A 246 -10.78 21.39 0.12
N PRO A 247 -10.94 20.22 -0.52
CA PRO A 247 -9.89 19.64 -1.35
C PRO A 247 -9.35 20.62 -2.41
N ARG A 248 -10.21 21.48 -2.99
CA ARG A 248 -9.78 22.51 -3.94
C ARG A 248 -8.80 23.50 -3.32
N ASP A 249 -9.02 23.90 -2.07
CA ASP A 249 -8.15 24.85 -1.37
C ASP A 249 -6.75 24.29 -1.07
N VAL A 250 -6.57 22.96 -1.14
CA VAL A 250 -5.32 22.25 -0.79
C VAL A 250 -4.78 21.38 -1.93
N HIS A 251 -5.31 21.56 -3.14
CA HIS A 251 -4.80 20.90 -4.33
C HIS A 251 -3.46 21.54 -4.69
N GLY A 252 -2.37 20.77 -4.67
CA GLY A 252 -1.06 21.21 -5.12
C GLY A 252 -0.45 22.37 -4.34
N LEU A 253 0.86 22.57 -4.52
CA LEU A 253 1.59 23.71 -3.93
C LEU A 253 1.70 24.91 -4.89
N GLN A 254 1.08 24.83 -6.07
CA GLN A 254 1.10 25.85 -7.12
C GLN A 254 -0.25 26.56 -7.32
N HIS A 255 -1.27 26.19 -6.57
CA HIS A 255 -2.59 26.80 -6.66
C HIS A 255 -2.67 28.13 -5.90
N ASP A 256 -3.76 28.87 -6.13
CA ASP A 256 -3.98 30.23 -5.60
C ASP A 256 -3.91 30.31 -4.06
N THR A 257 -4.19 29.21 -3.36
CA THR A 257 -4.18 29.18 -1.90
C THR A 257 -2.79 28.88 -1.36
N VAL A 258 -2.20 29.86 -0.68
CA VAL A 258 -0.87 29.73 -0.07
C VAL A 258 -0.97 29.07 1.30
N LEU A 259 -0.37 27.88 1.45
CA LEU A 259 -0.32 27.13 2.72
C LEU A 259 0.92 27.43 3.58
N TYR A 260 1.82 28.30 3.11
CA TYR A 260 3.05 28.76 3.80
C TYR A 260 4.07 27.65 4.10
N TYR A 261 4.08 26.58 3.32
CA TYR A 261 5.14 25.58 3.34
C TYR A 261 5.44 25.06 1.93
N THR A 262 6.60 24.42 1.79
CA THR A 262 7.03 23.66 0.60
C THR A 262 7.97 22.55 1.05
N TYR A 263 8.40 21.70 0.12
CA TYR A 263 9.33 20.61 0.37
C TYR A 263 10.70 20.86 -0.27
N PRO A 264 11.79 20.40 0.36
CA PRO A 264 13.10 20.43 -0.28
C PRO A 264 13.07 19.72 -1.64
N PRO A 265 13.72 20.29 -2.67
CA PRO A 265 13.70 19.72 -4.00
C PRO A 265 14.38 18.35 -4.05
N ILE A 266 13.93 17.51 -4.99
CA ILE A 266 14.57 16.23 -5.30
C ILE A 266 15.42 16.43 -6.56
N SER A 267 16.70 16.08 -6.49
CA SER A 267 17.61 16.20 -7.64
C SER A 267 18.22 14.86 -8.00
N ALA A 268 18.42 14.63 -9.30
CA ALA A 268 19.22 13.56 -9.86
C ALA A 268 20.00 14.11 -11.06
N GLY A 269 21.33 14.05 -11.00
CA GLY A 269 22.18 14.67 -12.02
C GLY A 269 21.94 16.18 -12.13
N SER A 270 21.66 16.66 -13.35
CA SER A 270 21.33 18.06 -13.65
C SER A 270 19.84 18.39 -13.48
N ILE A 271 18.99 17.39 -13.22
CA ILE A 271 17.55 17.57 -13.09
C ILE A 271 17.19 17.81 -11.62
N THR A 272 16.40 18.86 -11.38
CA THR A 272 15.88 19.22 -10.06
C THR A 272 14.37 19.41 -10.12
N VAL A 273 13.63 18.63 -9.35
CA VAL A 273 12.18 18.68 -9.20
C VAL A 273 11.82 19.60 -8.03
N ARG A 274 11.10 20.69 -8.33
CA ARG A 274 10.60 21.69 -7.37
C ARG A 274 9.08 21.77 -7.46
N VAL A 275 8.40 21.31 -6.42
CA VAL A 275 6.93 21.23 -6.37
C VAL A 275 6.25 22.61 -6.24
N ASP A 276 7.01 23.63 -5.89
CA ASP A 276 6.60 25.03 -5.76
C ASP A 276 6.96 25.90 -6.99
N ALA A 277 7.55 25.30 -8.03
CA ALA A 277 7.87 25.97 -9.29
C ALA A 277 6.96 25.44 -10.41
N PRO A 278 6.56 26.28 -11.41
CA PRO A 278 5.72 25.84 -12.52
C PRO A 278 6.22 24.55 -13.18
N LEU A 279 5.32 23.61 -13.45
CA LEU A 279 5.65 22.42 -14.24
C LEU A 279 6.01 22.86 -15.67
N HIS A 280 7.17 22.44 -16.15
CA HIS A 280 7.57 22.63 -17.56
C HIS A 280 7.22 21.35 -18.33
N PRO A 281 6.16 21.32 -19.18
CA PRO A 281 5.66 20.07 -19.76
C PRO A 281 6.71 19.24 -20.51
N PRO A 282 7.64 19.84 -21.30
CA PRO A 282 8.73 19.08 -21.91
C PRO A 282 9.68 18.37 -20.93
N MET A 283 9.70 18.76 -19.64
CA MET A 283 10.54 18.15 -18.60
C MET A 283 9.77 17.14 -17.73
N GLN A 284 8.46 17.02 -17.89
CA GLN A 284 7.60 16.20 -17.02
C GLN A 284 8.10 14.75 -16.92
N ARG A 285 8.48 14.14 -18.05
CA ARG A 285 9.05 12.77 -18.11
C ARG A 285 10.35 12.65 -17.33
N LYS A 286 11.26 13.61 -17.49
CA LYS A 286 12.53 13.67 -16.75
C LYS A 286 12.32 13.87 -15.26
N TYR A 287 11.30 14.64 -14.86
CA TYR A 287 10.90 14.77 -13.47
C TYR A 287 10.37 13.45 -12.91
N ILE A 288 9.48 12.76 -13.65
CA ILE A 288 8.99 11.44 -13.28
C ILE A 288 10.15 10.45 -13.10
N ARG A 289 11.09 10.38 -14.05
CA ARG A 289 12.28 9.51 -13.93
C ARG A 289 13.16 9.85 -12.73
N THR A 290 13.34 11.15 -12.45
CA THR A 290 14.08 11.61 -11.27
C THR A 290 13.43 11.12 -9.98
N LEU A 291 12.10 11.17 -9.90
CA LEU A 291 11.31 10.70 -8.77
C LEU A 291 11.35 9.17 -8.65
N GLN A 292 11.14 8.44 -9.74
CA GLN A 292 11.30 6.98 -9.81
C GLN A 292 12.66 6.54 -9.21
N ARG A 293 13.76 7.13 -9.68
CA ARG A 293 15.11 6.85 -9.18
C ARG A 293 15.32 7.24 -7.73
N HIS A 294 14.79 8.39 -7.29
CA HIS A 294 14.90 8.85 -5.91
C HIS A 294 14.34 7.83 -4.91
N TRP A 295 13.17 7.27 -5.23
CA TRP A 295 12.55 6.25 -4.39
C TRP A 295 13.04 4.83 -4.66
N GLY A 296 13.91 4.61 -5.65
CA GLY A 296 14.67 3.37 -5.78
C GLY A 296 14.24 2.47 -6.94
N LEU A 297 13.37 2.93 -7.84
CA LEU A 297 13.14 2.27 -9.13
C LEU A 297 14.37 2.50 -10.01
N LYS A 298 15.40 1.68 -9.78
CA LYS A 298 16.65 1.66 -10.52
C LYS A 298 16.59 0.57 -11.56
N LEU A 299 16.31 0.98 -12.77
CA LEU A 299 16.36 0.13 -13.96
C LEU A 299 17.58 0.58 -14.77
N ASP A 300 18.76 0.63 -14.12
CA ASP A 300 19.97 1.24 -14.67
C ASP A 300 20.76 0.23 -15.53
N PHE A 301 21.13 0.65 -16.73
CA PHE A 301 22.03 -0.03 -17.66
C PHE A 301 23.48 0.11 -17.15
N PRO A 302 24.05 -0.94 -16.53
CA PRO A 302 24.61 -2.06 -17.26
C PRO A 302 24.24 -3.43 -16.64
N PHE A 303 23.21 -3.49 -15.80
CA PHE A 303 22.70 -4.77 -15.30
C PHE A 303 22.00 -5.58 -16.39
N CYS A 304 21.51 -4.92 -17.45
CA CYS A 304 21.14 -5.53 -18.73
C CYS A 304 22.35 -6.19 -19.47
N ALA A 305 23.58 -5.96 -18.99
CA ALA A 305 24.81 -6.62 -19.47
C ALA A 305 25.36 -7.66 -18.47
N ARG A 306 24.63 -7.99 -17.40
CA ARG A 306 24.58 -9.40 -16.99
C ARG A 306 23.49 -10.01 -17.84
N PRO A 307 23.83 -10.55 -19.02
CA PRO A 307 22.89 -11.45 -19.65
C PRO A 307 22.58 -12.51 -18.56
N LEU A 308 21.29 -12.71 -18.25
CA LEU A 308 20.79 -14.08 -18.33
C LEU A 308 21.52 -14.66 -19.54
N VAL A 309 22.54 -15.50 -19.35
CA VAL A 309 23.60 -15.70 -20.36
C VAL A 309 23.02 -16.04 -21.73
N ASP A 310 21.81 -16.57 -21.76
CA ASP A 310 20.86 -16.32 -22.83
C ASP A 310 19.49 -16.06 -22.17
N ALA A 311 18.95 -14.84 -22.26
CA ALA A 311 17.66 -14.49 -21.67
C ALA A 311 16.51 -15.15 -22.46
N PRO A 312 15.47 -15.69 -21.79
CA PRO A 312 14.42 -16.47 -22.44
C PRO A 312 13.58 -15.64 -23.40
N ILE A 313 13.17 -16.27 -24.50
CA ILE A 313 12.13 -15.71 -25.35
C ILE A 313 10.82 -15.96 -24.60
N PHE A 314 10.28 -14.92 -23.97
CA PHE A 314 8.91 -14.96 -23.44
C PHE A 314 7.96 -15.07 -24.64
N HIS A 315 7.63 -16.30 -25.03
CA HIS A 315 6.78 -16.55 -26.19
C HIS A 315 5.34 -16.13 -25.90
N ARG A 316 4.82 -15.31 -26.80
CA ARG A 316 3.43 -14.91 -26.89
C ARG A 316 2.59 -16.13 -27.28
N ASP A 317 2.13 -16.93 -26.32
CA ASP A 317 1.25 -18.05 -26.65
C ASP A 317 -0.18 -17.53 -26.83
N SER A 318 -0.44 -17.07 -28.05
CA SER A 318 -1.75 -16.64 -28.51
C SER A 318 -2.62 -17.85 -28.84
N ALA A 319 -3.06 -18.60 -27.83
CA ALA A 319 -4.25 -19.45 -27.93
C ALA A 319 -4.50 -20.16 -26.59
N ASN A 320 -5.73 -20.04 -26.08
CA ASN A 320 -6.29 -20.85 -24.99
C ASN A 320 -6.00 -20.37 -23.56
N HIS A 321 -6.50 -19.18 -23.20
CA HIS A 321 -6.74 -18.85 -21.79
C HIS A 321 -8.24 -18.73 -21.53
N VAL A 322 -8.74 -19.66 -20.70
CA VAL A 322 -10.10 -19.69 -20.18
C VAL A 322 -10.31 -18.46 -19.31
N LEU A 323 -11.15 -17.58 -19.85
CA LEU A 323 -11.55 -16.28 -19.32
C LEU A 323 -12.19 -16.42 -17.94
N MET A 324 -11.60 -15.77 -16.94
CA MET A 324 -12.35 -15.28 -15.79
C MET A 324 -12.57 -13.78 -16.03
N ASP A 325 -13.84 -13.43 -16.17
CA ASP A 325 -14.39 -12.12 -16.51
C ASP A 325 -13.59 -10.93 -15.95
N GLY A 326 -13.01 -10.16 -16.88
CA GLY A 326 -12.38 -8.88 -16.57
C GLY A 326 -11.05 -8.65 -17.26
N VAL A 327 -11.05 -8.76 -18.60
CA VAL A 327 -9.87 -8.68 -19.45
C VAL A 327 -9.27 -7.28 -19.40
N LEU A 328 -7.98 -7.16 -19.12
CA LEU A 328 -7.26 -5.92 -19.41
C LEU A 328 -6.85 -5.93 -20.89
N PRO A 329 -7.34 -5.07 -21.80
CA PRO A 329 -6.77 -5.02 -23.14
C PRO A 329 -5.29 -4.66 -23.06
N SER A 330 -4.48 -5.49 -23.72
CA SER A 330 -3.10 -5.19 -24.10
C SER A 330 -3.08 -3.78 -24.71
N ILE A 331 -2.51 -2.83 -23.98
CA ILE A 331 -2.29 -1.49 -24.52
C ILE A 331 -1.21 -1.63 -25.57
N ASP A 332 -1.51 -1.23 -26.81
CA ASP A 332 -0.48 -0.97 -27.81
C ASP A 332 0.57 -0.07 -27.16
N ILE A 333 1.78 -0.60 -27.01
CA ILE A 333 2.92 0.16 -26.50
C ILE A 333 2.99 1.44 -27.35
N PRO A 334 2.88 2.64 -26.75
CA PRO A 334 2.91 3.87 -27.54
C PRO A 334 4.18 3.88 -28.38
N LYS A 335 4.11 4.43 -29.60
CA LYS A 335 5.23 4.37 -30.56
C LYS A 335 6.51 4.98 -30.05
N GLU A 336 6.42 5.78 -28.99
CA GLU A 336 7.51 6.46 -28.32
C GLU A 336 8.16 5.59 -27.23
N TYR A 337 7.66 4.39 -26.97
CA TYR A 337 8.21 3.45 -26.00
C TYR A 337 8.76 2.21 -26.66
N GLN A 338 9.88 1.73 -26.13
CA GLN A 338 10.45 0.44 -26.46
C GLN A 338 10.40 -0.45 -25.22
N VAL A 339 9.91 -1.67 -25.41
CA VAL A 339 9.93 -2.69 -24.37
C VAL A 339 11.37 -3.16 -24.17
N PHE A 340 11.80 -3.22 -22.91
CA PHE A 340 13.01 -3.93 -22.56
C PHE A 340 12.80 -5.40 -22.83
N ASP A 341 13.54 -5.90 -23.82
CA ASP A 341 13.52 -7.30 -24.16
C ASP A 341 13.83 -8.11 -22.91
N LYS A 342 12.91 -9.02 -22.55
CA LYS A 342 13.10 -10.04 -21.51
C LYS A 342 13.19 -9.53 -20.07
N MET A 343 12.71 -8.30 -19.83
CA MET A 343 12.51 -7.79 -18.48
C MET A 343 11.01 -7.77 -18.13
N LYS A 344 10.66 -8.47 -17.05
CA LYS A 344 9.32 -8.44 -16.47
C LYS A 344 9.37 -8.00 -15.01
N ILE A 345 8.33 -7.29 -14.59
CA ILE A 345 8.00 -7.15 -13.17
C ILE A 345 6.90 -8.14 -12.78
N PHE A 346 6.88 -8.52 -11.52
CA PHE A 346 5.90 -9.42 -10.96
C PHE A 346 5.19 -8.77 -9.78
N VAL A 347 3.87 -8.86 -9.74
CA VAL A 347 3.03 -8.16 -8.78
C VAL A 347 1.95 -9.08 -8.25
N ILE A 348 1.73 -9.04 -6.93
CA ILE A 348 0.59 -9.68 -6.28
C ILE A 348 -0.39 -8.59 -5.86
N LEU A 349 -1.57 -8.58 -6.47
CA LEU A 349 -2.70 -7.80 -6.02
C LEU A 349 -3.45 -8.57 -4.93
N VAL A 350 -3.54 -7.97 -3.76
CA VAL A 350 -4.20 -8.53 -2.58
C VAL A 350 -5.54 -7.85 -2.42
N SER A 351 -6.63 -8.63 -2.39
CA SER A 351 -7.98 -8.10 -2.18
C SER A 351 -8.65 -8.82 -1.02
N VAL A 352 -9.16 -8.05 -0.06
CA VAL A 352 -9.79 -8.56 1.15
C VAL A 352 -11.12 -7.86 1.38
N PRO A 353 -12.26 -8.59 1.42
CA PRO A 353 -13.54 -8.01 1.80
C PRO A 353 -13.47 -7.33 3.19
N GLU A 354 -14.26 -6.28 3.39
CA GLU A 354 -14.24 -5.53 4.65
C GLU A 354 -14.65 -6.41 5.85
N LYS A 355 -15.60 -7.33 5.64
CA LYS A 355 -16.12 -8.24 6.69
C LYS A 355 -15.20 -9.39 7.09
N THR A 356 -14.11 -9.63 6.36
CA THR A 356 -13.28 -10.84 6.53
C THR A 356 -12.51 -10.85 7.85
N TYR A 357 -11.87 -9.73 8.18
CA TYR A 357 -11.07 -9.58 9.41
C TYR A 357 -11.48 -8.32 10.15
N LYS A 358 -11.78 -8.46 11.45
CA LYS A 358 -12.08 -7.34 12.35
C LYS A 358 -10.77 -6.80 12.94
N GLY A 359 -10.55 -5.51 12.81
CA GLY A 359 -9.31 -4.86 13.27
C GLY A 359 -8.17 -4.94 12.26
N SER A 360 -7.10 -4.22 12.56
CA SER A 360 -5.92 -4.15 11.70
C SER A 360 -5.24 -5.51 11.57
N PHE A 361 -4.74 -5.81 10.38
CA PHE A 361 -3.96 -7.03 10.12
C PHE A 361 -2.96 -6.77 8.98
N SER A 362 -2.03 -7.69 8.79
CA SER A 362 -1.17 -7.72 7.60
C SER A 362 -1.21 -9.08 6.94
N ILE A 363 -0.94 -9.09 5.64
CA ILE A 363 -0.66 -10.30 4.87
C ILE A 363 0.81 -10.24 4.50
N GLU A 364 1.54 -11.28 4.85
CA GLU A 364 2.98 -11.42 4.68
C GLU A 364 3.25 -12.53 3.67
N LEU A 365 4.16 -12.29 2.73
CA LEU A 365 4.72 -13.33 1.88
C LEU A 365 6.10 -13.71 2.42
N ILE A 366 6.30 -15.01 2.64
CA ILE A 366 7.46 -15.58 3.31
C ILE A 366 8.09 -16.59 2.37
N SER A 367 9.43 -16.54 2.24
CA SER A 367 10.18 -17.53 1.47
C SER A 367 10.33 -18.82 2.27
N ALA A 368 9.98 -19.95 1.67
CA ALA A 368 10.16 -21.30 2.21
C ALA A 368 11.64 -21.70 2.26
N VAL A 369 12.50 -21.09 1.42
CA VAL A 369 13.96 -21.32 1.44
C VAL A 369 14.60 -20.68 2.67
N ASN A 370 14.04 -19.55 3.14
CA ASN A 370 14.47 -18.85 4.35
C ASN A 370 13.28 -18.70 5.32
N PRO A 371 12.83 -19.80 5.95
CA PRO A 371 11.64 -19.79 6.80
C PRO A 371 11.89 -18.90 8.03
N GLY A 372 11.29 -17.72 8.03
CA GLY A 372 11.51 -16.68 9.05
C GLY A 372 11.66 -15.27 8.47
N VAL A 373 11.82 -15.17 7.15
CA VAL A 373 12.00 -13.90 6.45
C VAL A 373 10.68 -13.47 5.81
N VAL A 374 10.10 -12.40 6.34
CA VAL A 374 9.01 -11.71 5.61
C VAL A 374 9.64 -10.92 4.49
N VAL A 375 9.33 -11.33 3.27
CA VAL A 375 9.88 -10.72 2.06
C VAL A 375 9.00 -9.55 1.62
N TYR A 376 7.68 -9.78 1.62
CA TYR A 376 6.70 -8.77 1.25
C TYR A 376 5.60 -8.67 2.30
N ARG A 377 5.05 -7.47 2.50
CA ARG A 377 3.95 -7.25 3.43
C ARG A 377 2.97 -6.21 2.86
N VAL A 378 1.68 -6.51 2.97
CA VAL A 378 0.62 -5.53 2.81
C VAL A 378 -0.15 -5.44 4.12
N SER A 379 -0.50 -4.22 4.53
CA SER A 379 -1.14 -3.99 5.82
C SER A 379 -2.44 -3.23 5.66
N PHE A 380 -3.47 -3.69 6.35
CA PHE A 380 -4.81 -3.13 6.33
C PHE A 380 -5.10 -2.51 7.69
N LEU A 381 -4.95 -1.19 7.78
CA LEU A 381 -5.31 -0.45 8.98
C LEU A 381 -6.83 -0.37 9.10
N ARG A 382 -7.40 -1.02 10.11
CA ARG A 382 -8.84 -1.08 10.34
C ARG A 382 -9.15 -0.81 11.81
N ARG A 383 -10.34 -0.28 12.09
CA ARG A 383 -10.83 -0.19 13.47
C ARG A 383 -11.26 -1.58 13.93
N GLY A 384 -11.08 -1.88 15.22
CA GLY A 384 -11.49 -3.15 15.80
C GLY A 384 -13.01 -3.35 15.80
N GLY A 385 -13.45 -4.62 15.83
CA GLY A 385 -14.86 -5.00 15.83
C GLY A 385 -15.64 -4.60 17.10
N TRP A 386 -14.94 -4.19 18.16
CA TRP A 386 -15.53 -3.61 19.38
C TRP A 386 -15.87 -2.12 19.22
N SER A 387 -15.42 -1.48 18.14
CA SER A 387 -15.78 -0.09 17.88
C SER A 387 -17.29 -0.01 17.65
N ARG A 388 -18.01 0.84 18.39
CA ARG A 388 -19.41 1.21 18.08
C ARG A 388 -19.50 2.12 16.86
N CYS A 389 -18.50 2.05 15.99
CA CYS A 389 -18.32 2.92 14.86
C CYS A 389 -19.41 2.58 13.84
N GLY A 390 -20.38 3.48 13.68
CA GLY A 390 -21.41 3.36 12.63
C GLY A 390 -20.76 3.17 11.26
N ALA A 391 -19.63 3.85 11.02
CA ALA A 391 -18.89 3.75 9.78
C ALA A 391 -18.29 2.36 9.52
N CYS A 392 -17.90 1.63 10.58
CA CYS A 392 -17.38 0.26 10.43
C CYS A 392 -18.49 -0.70 10.05
N ARG A 393 -19.65 -0.61 10.72
CA ARG A 393 -20.82 -1.43 10.40
C ARG A 393 -21.31 -1.20 8.98
N GLU A 394 -21.42 0.06 8.57
CA GLU A 394 -21.80 0.42 7.19
C GLU A 394 -20.80 -0.14 6.15
N ARG A 395 -19.48 -0.19 6.46
CA ARG A 395 -18.49 -0.84 5.59
C ARG A 395 -18.63 -2.37 5.57
N GLU A 396 -18.85 -2.99 6.73
CA GLU A 396 -19.07 -4.44 6.83
C GLU A 396 -20.34 -4.90 6.10
N GLU A 397 -21.40 -4.08 6.15
CA GLU A 397 -22.68 -4.30 5.45
C GLU A 397 -22.58 -3.98 3.95
N SER A 398 -21.65 -3.12 3.55
CA SER A 398 -21.37 -2.86 2.14
C SER A 398 -20.64 -4.05 1.50
N ASN A 399 -20.88 -4.29 0.21
CA ASN A 399 -20.08 -5.23 -0.57
C ASN A 399 -18.69 -4.66 -0.93
N SER A 400 -18.07 -3.82 -0.09
CA SER A 400 -16.76 -3.24 -0.40
C SER A 400 -15.59 -4.09 0.10
N GLY A 401 -14.42 -3.86 -0.49
CA GLY A 401 -13.16 -4.48 -0.10
C GLY A 401 -12.04 -3.45 0.04
N ALA A 402 -10.96 -3.89 0.66
CA ALA A 402 -9.69 -3.20 0.63
C ALA A 402 -8.72 -3.99 -0.24
N SER A 403 -7.96 -3.28 -1.05
CA SER A 403 -6.90 -3.86 -1.84
C SER A 403 -5.54 -3.32 -1.42
N GLY A 404 -4.51 -4.06 -1.75
CA GLY A 404 -3.15 -3.58 -1.67
C GLY A 404 -2.29 -4.48 -2.51
N MET A 405 -0.99 -4.25 -2.51
CA MET A 405 -0.17 -4.82 -3.56
C MET A 405 1.25 -5.06 -3.06
N MET A 406 1.83 -6.16 -3.52
CA MET A 406 3.21 -6.54 -3.29
C MET A 406 3.93 -6.57 -4.63
N ILE A 407 5.07 -5.89 -4.69
CA ILE A 407 5.92 -5.83 -5.88
C ILE A 407 7.08 -6.75 -5.61
N LEU A 408 7.21 -7.82 -6.40
CA LEU A 408 8.28 -8.78 -6.23
C LEU A 408 9.56 -8.19 -6.82
N ASP A 409 10.62 -8.17 -6.01
CA ASP A 409 11.92 -7.66 -6.39
C ASP A 409 12.51 -8.52 -7.50
N THR A 410 12.81 -7.91 -8.63
CA THR A 410 13.33 -8.63 -9.79
C THR A 410 14.65 -9.34 -9.46
N ASP A 411 15.49 -8.73 -8.61
CA ASP A 411 16.76 -9.33 -8.17
C ASP A 411 16.53 -10.63 -7.39
N GLU A 412 15.51 -10.67 -6.53
CA GLU A 412 15.16 -11.89 -5.78
C GLU A 412 14.64 -12.99 -6.71
N ILE A 413 13.82 -12.63 -7.70
CA ILE A 413 13.33 -13.59 -8.69
C ILE A 413 14.49 -14.16 -9.51
N TYR A 414 15.47 -13.33 -9.90
CA TYR A 414 16.68 -13.80 -10.56
C TYR A 414 17.50 -14.75 -9.70
N GLU A 415 17.70 -14.42 -8.42
CA GLU A 415 18.42 -15.29 -7.48
C GLU A 415 17.72 -16.64 -7.30
N LEU A 416 16.38 -16.64 -7.21
CA LEU A 416 15.59 -17.87 -7.13
C LEU A 416 15.74 -18.73 -8.39
N LEU A 417 15.62 -18.13 -9.58
CA LEU A 417 15.78 -18.83 -10.85
C LEU A 417 17.19 -19.41 -10.99
N ALA A 418 18.21 -18.64 -10.60
CA ALA A 418 19.60 -19.08 -10.62
C ALA A 418 19.83 -20.25 -9.66
N GLY A 419 19.30 -20.16 -8.44
CA GLY A 419 19.38 -21.24 -7.43
C GLY A 419 18.66 -22.53 -7.86
N ALA A 420 17.59 -22.41 -8.65
CA ALA A 420 16.85 -23.54 -9.19
C ALA A 420 17.47 -24.12 -10.49
N GLY A 421 18.51 -23.49 -11.05
CA GLY A 421 19.06 -23.87 -12.36
C GLY A 421 18.14 -23.55 -13.54
N LEU A 422 17.14 -22.68 -13.33
CA LEU A 422 16.15 -22.25 -14.33
C LEU A 422 16.50 -20.89 -14.96
N ASN A 423 17.66 -20.31 -14.63
CA ASN A 423 18.13 -19.07 -15.22
C ASN A 423 18.75 -19.31 -16.61
N THR A 424 17.95 -19.84 -17.54
CA THR A 424 18.35 -20.23 -18.92
C THR A 424 17.46 -19.55 -19.95
N LYS A 425 17.79 -19.69 -21.25
CA LYS A 425 16.97 -19.17 -22.37
C LYS A 425 15.69 -19.95 -22.65
N ASP A 426 15.58 -21.15 -22.10
CA ASP A 426 14.47 -22.06 -22.38
C ASP A 426 13.46 -22.07 -21.22
N VAL A 427 13.61 -21.18 -20.24
CA VAL A 427 12.67 -21.08 -19.11
C VAL A 427 11.38 -20.39 -19.57
N GLU A 428 10.26 -21.06 -19.35
CA GLU A 428 8.94 -20.55 -19.72
C GLU A 428 8.29 -19.79 -18.56
N ASP A 429 7.26 -18.99 -18.87
CA ASP A 429 6.49 -18.25 -17.84
C ASP A 429 5.95 -19.20 -16.75
N GLU A 430 5.51 -20.39 -17.14
CA GLU A 430 5.01 -21.41 -16.20
C GLU A 430 6.08 -21.96 -15.25
N ASP A 431 7.35 -22.02 -15.67
CA ASP A 431 8.44 -22.45 -14.79
C ASP A 431 8.72 -21.40 -13.71
N VAL A 432 8.74 -20.12 -14.09
CA VAL A 432 8.88 -19.00 -13.15
C VAL A 432 7.70 -18.98 -12.17
N LEU A 433 6.48 -19.13 -12.69
CA LEU A 433 5.26 -19.20 -11.88
C LEU A 433 5.31 -20.38 -10.91
N HIS A 434 5.70 -21.56 -11.38
CA HIS A 434 5.83 -22.75 -10.55
C HIS A 434 6.87 -22.55 -9.44
N LEU A 435 8.01 -21.94 -9.75
CA LEU A 435 9.05 -21.63 -8.78
C LEU A 435 8.55 -20.65 -7.71
N ILE A 436 7.90 -19.55 -8.10
CA ILE A 436 7.33 -18.58 -7.17
C ILE A 436 6.30 -19.26 -6.25
N ARG A 437 5.39 -20.05 -6.83
CA ARG A 437 4.34 -20.78 -6.10
C ARG A 437 4.87 -21.76 -5.06
N THR A 438 5.92 -22.48 -5.41
CA THR A 438 6.53 -23.48 -4.53
C THR A 438 7.50 -22.88 -3.52
N THR A 439 8.08 -21.72 -3.85
CA THR A 439 9.01 -21.00 -2.97
C THR A 439 8.30 -20.19 -1.90
N PHE A 440 7.19 -19.53 -2.21
CA PHE A 440 6.54 -18.62 -1.28
C PHE A 440 5.29 -19.21 -0.63
N PHE A 441 5.08 -18.86 0.63
CA PHE A 441 3.81 -19.06 1.33
C PHE A 441 3.36 -17.75 1.96
N ALA A 442 2.06 -17.61 2.24
CA ALA A 442 1.54 -16.40 2.86
C ALA A 442 1.11 -16.64 4.30
N ARG A 443 1.21 -15.59 5.12
CA ARG A 443 0.69 -15.58 6.48
C ARG A 443 -0.16 -14.36 6.72
N ILE A 444 -1.27 -14.57 7.41
CA ILE A 444 -2.12 -13.47 7.89
C ILE A 444 -1.74 -13.26 9.34
N VAL A 445 -1.33 -12.04 9.69
CA VAL A 445 -0.83 -11.71 11.03
C VAL A 445 -1.58 -10.52 11.63
N THR A 446 -1.67 -10.53 12.95
CA THR A 446 -2.07 -9.36 13.72
C THR A 446 -0.99 -8.26 13.66
N PRO A 447 -1.29 -7.02 14.08
CA PRO A 447 -0.28 -5.95 14.10
C PRO A 447 0.96 -6.32 14.94
N GLY A 448 0.79 -7.12 15.98
CA GLY A 448 1.88 -7.64 16.82
C GLY A 448 2.63 -8.85 16.26
N GLY A 449 2.32 -9.29 15.03
CA GLY A 449 2.99 -10.43 14.39
C GLY A 449 2.45 -11.82 14.78
N LYS A 450 1.33 -11.91 15.52
CA LYS A 450 0.71 -13.22 15.82
C LYS A 450 0.05 -13.76 14.55
N ALA A 451 0.41 -14.98 14.14
CA ALA A 451 -0.21 -15.67 13.02
C ALA A 451 -1.70 -15.97 13.29
N LEU A 452 -2.55 -15.69 12.31
CA LEU A 452 -3.98 -16.00 12.28
C LEU A 452 -4.28 -17.12 11.31
N ALA A 453 -3.61 -17.12 10.16
CA ALA A 453 -3.72 -18.17 9.15
C ALA A 453 -2.44 -18.24 8.31
N GLU A 454 -2.22 -19.39 7.68
CA GLU A 454 -1.11 -19.63 6.76
C GLU A 454 -1.63 -20.28 5.48
N GLY A 455 -1.21 -19.78 4.32
CA GLY A 455 -1.61 -20.24 3.00
C GLY A 455 -0.42 -20.81 2.24
N HIS A 456 -0.57 -22.01 1.68
CA HIS A 456 0.48 -22.70 0.93
C HIS A 456 -0.01 -23.12 -0.45
N HIS A 457 0.88 -23.29 -1.40
CA HIS A 457 0.51 -23.81 -2.73
C HIS A 457 -0.05 -25.25 -2.70
N GLN A 458 0.43 -26.12 -1.80
CA GLN A 458 0.02 -27.54 -1.73
C GLN A 458 -0.58 -27.94 -0.36
N SER A 459 -1.53 -28.87 -0.41
CA SER A 459 -2.25 -29.42 0.77
C SER A 459 -1.40 -30.31 1.68
N SER A 460 -0.37 -30.97 1.13
CA SER A 460 0.48 -31.95 1.85
C SER A 460 1.21 -31.37 3.06
N THR A 461 1.40 -30.05 3.08
CA THR A 461 2.01 -29.28 4.18
C THR A 461 1.06 -29.00 5.37
N MET A 462 -0.25 -29.31 5.27
CA MET A 462 -1.25 -28.81 6.23
C MET A 462 -1.50 -29.68 7.48
N GLY A 463 -1.02 -30.93 7.53
CA GLY A 463 -1.23 -31.83 8.68
C GLY A 463 -2.72 -31.99 9.08
N SER A 464 -3.00 -32.28 10.36
CA SER A 464 -4.36 -32.42 10.90
C SER A 464 -5.02 -31.08 11.30
N LYS A 465 -4.51 -29.94 10.82
CA LYS A 465 -4.96 -28.62 11.25
C LYS A 465 -6.27 -28.22 10.54
N LYS A 466 -7.06 -27.37 11.21
CA LYS A 466 -8.35 -26.89 10.71
C LYS A 466 -8.14 -25.96 9.50
N THR A 467 -8.89 -26.19 8.42
CA THR A 467 -8.88 -25.32 7.25
C THR A 467 -9.55 -23.97 7.55
N LEU A 468 -8.99 -22.89 7.02
CA LEU A 468 -9.61 -21.57 7.08
C LEU A 468 -10.87 -21.54 6.17
N PRO A 469 -12.02 -21.02 6.64
CA PRO A 469 -13.21 -20.87 5.80
C PRO A 469 -12.94 -20.02 4.56
N GLU A 470 -13.60 -20.32 3.43
CA GLU A 470 -13.41 -19.60 2.16
C GLU A 470 -13.69 -18.08 2.28
N SER A 471 -14.66 -17.70 3.12
CA SER A 471 -14.94 -16.27 3.43
C SER A 471 -13.81 -15.56 4.16
N GLY A 472 -12.90 -16.33 4.76
CA GLY A 472 -11.66 -15.90 5.42
C GLY A 472 -10.49 -15.73 4.46
N ILE A 473 -10.51 -16.36 3.29
CA ILE A 473 -9.34 -16.42 2.40
C ILE A 473 -9.20 -15.10 1.63
N PRO A 474 -8.04 -14.42 1.70
CA PRO A 474 -7.77 -13.25 0.85
C PRO A 474 -7.59 -13.69 -0.61
N LYS A 475 -8.04 -12.87 -1.56
CA LYS A 475 -7.78 -13.09 -2.98
C LYS A 475 -6.38 -12.56 -3.30
N LEU A 476 -5.50 -13.43 -3.79
CA LEU A 476 -4.13 -13.08 -4.20
C LEU A 476 -4.02 -13.28 -5.72
N ALA A 477 -4.28 -12.21 -6.47
CA ALA A 477 -4.19 -12.24 -7.92
C ALA A 477 -2.76 -11.90 -8.35
N PHE A 478 -2.13 -12.80 -9.10
CA PHE A 478 -0.77 -12.61 -9.57
C PHE A 478 -0.75 -12.07 -10.99
N TYR A 479 0.17 -11.15 -11.24
CA TYR A 479 0.35 -10.50 -12.52
C TYR A 479 1.83 -10.35 -12.85
N SER A 480 2.13 -10.36 -14.14
CA SER A 480 3.40 -9.85 -14.66
C SER A 480 3.17 -8.71 -15.62
N ALA A 481 4.13 -7.81 -15.75
CA ALA A 481 4.11 -6.77 -16.78
C ALA A 481 5.48 -6.64 -17.44
N SER A 482 5.45 -6.32 -18.73
CA SER A 482 6.64 -5.90 -19.46
C SER A 482 7.06 -4.50 -19.03
N VAL A 483 8.37 -4.26 -19.04
CA VAL A 483 8.95 -2.96 -18.71
C VAL A 483 9.26 -2.22 -20.01
N ALA A 484 8.78 -0.99 -20.15
CA ALA A 484 9.02 -0.17 -21.34
C ALA A 484 9.67 1.15 -20.98
N HIS A 485 10.70 1.55 -21.73
CA HIS A 485 11.33 2.85 -21.62
C HIS A 485 10.95 3.74 -22.78
N TYR A 486 10.97 5.04 -22.53
CA TYR A 486 10.81 6.02 -23.59
C TYR A 486 12.03 6.04 -24.53
N MET A 487 11.78 6.14 -25.84
CA MET A 487 12.79 6.17 -26.91
C MET A 487 13.26 7.59 -27.27
N GLY A 488 13.14 8.54 -26.34
CA GLY A 488 13.59 9.92 -26.53
C GLY A 488 15.10 10.05 -26.72
N ASP A 489 15.54 11.25 -27.07
CA ASP A 489 16.96 11.57 -27.32
C ASP A 489 17.85 11.47 -26.06
N ASP A 490 17.26 11.28 -24.87
CA ASP A 490 17.95 11.19 -23.59
C ASP A 490 17.73 9.80 -22.96
N GLU A 491 18.81 9.09 -22.64
CA GLU A 491 18.78 7.73 -22.04
C GLU A 491 18.16 7.70 -20.63
N ASP A 492 17.80 8.87 -20.08
CA ASP A 492 17.34 9.11 -18.71
C ASP A 492 15.86 9.53 -18.61
N GLU A 493 14.99 8.99 -19.48
CA GLU A 493 13.53 9.25 -19.45
C GLU A 493 12.73 8.19 -18.66
N ASP A 494 11.41 8.40 -18.52
CA ASP A 494 10.55 7.61 -17.64
C ASP A 494 10.39 6.16 -18.09
N VAL A 495 10.20 5.28 -17.11
CA VAL A 495 9.82 3.89 -17.34
C VAL A 495 8.35 3.67 -17.03
N GLN A 496 7.69 2.87 -17.86
CA GLN A 496 6.32 2.42 -17.68
C GLN A 496 6.22 0.89 -17.69
N PHE A 497 5.11 0.40 -17.15
CA PHE A 497 4.73 -1.00 -17.23
C PHE A 497 3.57 -1.17 -18.21
N CYS A 498 3.69 -2.17 -19.07
CA CYS A 498 2.71 -2.48 -20.11
C CYS A 498 2.52 -3.98 -20.22
N ASP A 499 1.56 -4.41 -21.04
CA ASP A 499 1.31 -5.82 -21.31
C ASP A 499 1.09 -6.63 -20.01
N TRP A 500 0.16 -6.15 -19.17
CA TRP A 500 -0.18 -6.81 -17.92
C TRP A 500 -0.85 -8.15 -18.19
N GLN A 501 -0.19 -9.23 -17.76
CA GLN A 501 -0.66 -10.61 -17.92
C GLN A 501 -1.16 -11.15 -16.58
N PRO A 502 -2.43 -11.56 -16.48
CA PRO A 502 -2.95 -12.24 -15.29
C PRO A 502 -2.48 -13.69 -15.24
N HIS A 503 -2.17 -14.15 -14.03
CA HIS A 503 -1.74 -15.51 -13.76
C HIS A 503 -2.65 -16.21 -12.75
N THR A 504 -2.62 -17.54 -12.73
CA THR A 504 -3.34 -18.34 -11.72
C THR A 504 -2.86 -17.98 -10.31
N ASP A 505 -3.79 -18.02 -9.34
CA ASP A 505 -3.52 -17.73 -7.92
C ASP A 505 -2.30 -18.53 -7.40
N ILE A 506 -1.41 -17.87 -6.67
CA ILE A 506 -0.15 -18.46 -6.21
C ILE A 506 -0.40 -19.55 -5.15
N LEU A 507 -1.31 -19.28 -4.21
CA LEU A 507 -1.49 -20.11 -3.01
C LEU A 507 -2.78 -20.93 -3.04
N GLY A 508 -3.65 -20.70 -4.03
CA GLY A 508 -4.92 -21.42 -4.17
C GLY A 508 -5.78 -21.36 -2.90
N LYS A 509 -6.54 -22.43 -2.62
CA LYS A 509 -7.49 -22.48 -1.49
C LYS A 509 -6.92 -23.13 -0.22
N HIS A 510 -5.63 -23.44 -0.18
CA HIS A 510 -5.03 -24.21 0.91
C HIS A 510 -4.56 -23.29 2.05
N TRP A 511 -5.52 -22.85 2.84
CA TRP A 511 -5.28 -22.01 4.02
C TRP A 511 -5.58 -22.76 5.31
N VAL A 512 -4.63 -22.73 6.24
CA VAL A 512 -4.72 -23.33 7.57
C VAL A 512 -5.04 -22.24 8.58
N ASP A 513 -6.03 -22.50 9.43
CA ASP A 513 -6.33 -21.68 10.59
C ASP A 513 -5.28 -21.92 11.68
N MET A 514 -4.55 -20.87 12.04
CA MET A 514 -3.46 -20.93 13.02
C MET A 514 -3.92 -20.47 14.41
N ARG A 515 -5.21 -20.24 14.61
CA ARG A 515 -5.78 -19.92 15.91
C ARG A 515 -5.92 -21.20 16.73
N ASP A 516 -5.23 -21.24 17.87
CA ASP A 516 -5.49 -22.23 18.91
C ASP A 516 -6.89 -21.93 19.49
N TRP A 517 -7.83 -22.88 19.34
CA TRP A 517 -9.20 -22.78 19.83
C TRP A 517 -9.33 -23.29 21.26
#